data_AF-A0A6P7H879-F1
#
_entry.id   AF-A0A6P7H879-F1
#
_cell.length_a   1.000
_cell.length_b   1.000
_cell.length_c   1.000
_cell.angle_alpha   90.00
_cell.angle_beta   90.00
_cell.angle_gamma   90.00
#
_symmetry.space_group_name_H-M   'P 1'
#
loop_
_entity.id
_entity.type
_entity.pdbx_description
1 polymer ?
#
loop_
_entity_poly.entity_id
_entity_poly.type
_entity_poly.pdbx_seq_one_letter_code
_entity_poly.pdbx_strand_id
1 'polypeptide(L)'
;IARLVRFAYPTAPEDMMEILAVQTFMDGLRNVEIQRTLRLARHKTLVDVLSAALEFESATQASGEYSAVRTVKEEEDEDKLDQLVNMVKGFTSKKTKTMNCCNCGEKEIRERTDPRG
;
A
#
# COMPACT_ATOMS: atom_id res chain seq x y z
N ILE A 1 -23.27 -15.19 18.64
CA ILE A 1 -23.83 -15.88 17.45
C ILE A 1 -24.48 -17.20 17.85
N ALA A 2 -23.78 -18.14 18.49
CA ALA A 2 -24.39 -19.39 18.99
C ALA A 2 -25.71 -19.20 19.75
N ARG A 3 -25.75 -18.26 20.70
CA ARG A 3 -26.99 -17.93 21.44
C ARG A 3 -28.12 -17.45 20.52
N LEU A 4 -27.81 -16.66 19.48
CA LEU A 4 -28.80 -16.15 18.52
C LEU A 4 -29.34 -17.28 17.65
N VAL A 5 -28.48 -18.19 17.20
CA VAL A 5 -28.89 -19.36 16.41
C VAL A 5 -29.79 -20.27 17.24
N ARG A 6 -29.45 -20.54 18.51
CA ARG A 6 -30.30 -21.32 19.43
C ARG A 6 -31.68 -20.68 19.64
N PHE A 7 -31.77 -19.35 19.70
CA PHE A 7 -33.06 -18.67 19.79
C PHE A 7 -33.84 -18.68 18.48
N ALA A 8 -33.18 -18.58 17.33
CA ALA A 8 -33.82 -18.60 16.02
C ALA A 8 -34.30 -20.01 15.63
N TYR A 9 -33.60 -21.05 16.07
CA TYR A 9 -33.85 -22.44 15.72
C TYR A 9 -33.91 -23.36 16.96
N PRO A 10 -34.88 -23.16 17.87
CA PRO A 10 -34.91 -23.88 19.15
C PRO A 10 -35.15 -25.39 19.04
N THR A 11 -35.63 -25.88 17.89
CA THR A 11 -35.91 -27.29 17.63
C THR A 11 -34.87 -27.96 16.72
N ALA A 12 -33.88 -27.21 16.23
CA ALA A 12 -32.86 -27.77 15.35
C ALA A 12 -31.86 -28.64 16.15
N PRO A 13 -31.31 -29.71 15.55
CA PRO A 13 -30.22 -30.48 16.14
C PRO A 13 -28.98 -29.61 16.39
N GLU A 14 -28.19 -29.94 17.41
CA GLU A 14 -26.98 -29.16 17.76
C GLU A 14 -25.99 -29.06 16.60
N ASP A 15 -25.77 -30.16 15.86
CA ASP A 15 -24.87 -30.16 14.69
C ASP A 15 -25.32 -29.16 13.61
N MET A 16 -26.63 -29.04 13.39
CA MET A 16 -27.18 -28.07 12.44
C MET A 16 -27.01 -26.63 12.97
N MET A 17 -27.22 -26.41 14.27
CA MET A 17 -27.02 -25.11 14.88
C MET A 17 -25.55 -24.66 14.80
N GLU A 18 -24.60 -25.59 14.94
CA GLU A 18 -23.17 -25.29 14.80
C GLU A 18 -22.85 -24.84 13.36
N ILE A 19 -23.35 -25.56 12.35
CA ILE A 19 -23.17 -25.20 10.93
C ILE A 19 -23.77 -23.82 10.66
N LEU A 20 -24.99 -23.57 11.13
CA LEU A 20 -25.66 -22.28 10.97
C LEU A 20 -24.90 -21.16 11.66
N ALA A 21 -24.33 -21.41 12.84
CA ALA A 21 -23.53 -20.42 13.56
C ALA A 21 -22.24 -20.06 12.80
N VAL A 22 -21.55 -21.06 12.25
CA VAL A 22 -20.35 -20.85 11.42
C VAL A 22 -20.68 -20.04 10.17
N GLN A 23 -21.73 -20.40 9.44
CA GLN A 23 -22.17 -19.68 8.24
C GLN A 23 -22.58 -18.24 8.55
N THR A 24 -23.44 -18.07 9.56
CA THR A 24 -23.91 -16.74 9.99
C THR A 24 -22.75 -15.84 10.42
N PHE A 25 -21.74 -16.40 11.08
CA PHE A 25 -20.53 -15.65 11.43
C PHE A 25 -19.78 -15.19 10.18
N MET A 26 -19.48 -16.11 9.25
CA MET A 26 -18.75 -15.78 8.03
C MET A 26 -19.49 -14.74 7.18
N ASP A 27 -20.80 -14.86 7.05
CA ASP A 27 -21.61 -13.92 6.27
C ASP A 27 -21.73 -12.54 6.94
N GLY A 28 -21.59 -12.48 8.27
CA GLY A 28 -21.60 -11.24 9.04
C GLY A 28 -20.29 -10.44 9.03
N LEU A 29 -19.19 -11.00 8.51
CA LEU A 29 -17.90 -10.30 8.45
C LEU A 29 -17.92 -9.17 7.43
N ARG A 30 -17.32 -8.02 7.74
CA ARG A 30 -17.25 -6.88 6.81
C ARG A 30 -16.13 -7.03 5.77
N ASN A 31 -15.01 -7.63 6.17
CA ASN A 31 -13.84 -7.76 5.31
C ASN A 31 -13.99 -8.97 4.38
N VAL A 32 -14.10 -8.71 3.08
CA VAL A 32 -14.28 -9.72 2.03
C VAL A 32 -13.08 -10.68 1.93
N GLU A 33 -11.87 -10.19 2.22
CA GLU A 33 -10.66 -11.00 2.22
C GLU A 33 -10.66 -12.01 3.37
N ILE A 34 -11.04 -11.57 4.58
CA ILE A 34 -11.23 -12.46 5.74
C ILE A 34 -12.29 -13.52 5.42
N GLN A 35 -13.44 -13.10 4.88
CA GLN A 35 -14.48 -14.04 4.47
C GLN A 35 -13.96 -15.11 3.50
N ARG A 36 -13.22 -14.70 2.47
CA ARG A 36 -12.69 -15.62 1.45
C ARG A 36 -11.71 -16.61 2.07
N THR A 37 -10.80 -16.13 2.91
CA THR A 37 -9.80 -16.95 3.59
C THR A 37 -10.46 -18.00 4.49
N LEU A 38 -11.42 -17.59 5.32
CA LEU A 38 -12.14 -18.50 6.21
C LEU A 38 -12.98 -19.53 5.46
N ARG A 39 -13.62 -19.16 4.35
CA ARG A 39 -14.37 -20.09 3.50
C ARG A 39 -13.47 -21.17 2.88
N LEU A 40 -12.24 -20.82 2.51
CA LEU A 40 -11.26 -21.78 1.99
C LEU A 40 -10.75 -22.74 3.07
N ALA A 41 -10.66 -22.30 4.32
CA ALA A 41 -10.17 -23.09 5.45
C ALA A 41 -11.15 -24.14 5.98
N ARG A 42 -12.45 -24.08 5.58
CA ARG A 42 -13.48 -25.09 5.90
C ARG A 42 -13.61 -25.43 7.40
N HIS A 43 -13.65 -24.39 8.23
CA HIS A 43 -13.85 -24.54 9.67
C HIS A 43 -15.15 -25.27 10.00
N LYS A 44 -15.11 -26.15 11.01
CA LYS A 44 -16.26 -26.98 11.41
C LYS A 44 -17.00 -26.44 12.62
N THR A 45 -16.31 -25.69 13.47
CA THR A 45 -16.88 -25.14 14.70
C THR A 45 -16.83 -23.62 14.70
N LEU A 46 -17.75 -23.01 15.45
CA LEU A 46 -17.80 -21.57 15.66
C LEU A 46 -16.52 -21.06 16.34
N VAL A 47 -15.94 -21.86 17.24
CA VAL A 47 -14.71 -21.50 17.95
C VAL A 47 -13.52 -21.45 16.98
N ASP A 48 -13.41 -22.42 16.09
CA ASP A 48 -12.32 -22.45 15.10
C ASP A 48 -12.36 -21.23 14.18
N VAL A 49 -13.54 -20.91 13.64
CA VAL A 49 -13.69 -19.79 12.70
C VAL A 49 -13.49 -18.43 13.39
N LEU A 50 -13.89 -18.30 14.67
CA LEU A 50 -13.62 -17.10 15.47
C LEU A 50 -12.11 -16.94 15.73
N SER A 51 -11.44 -18.01 16.11
CA SER A 51 -10.00 -17.99 16.40
C SER A 51 -9.21 -17.61 15.14
N ALA A 52 -9.52 -18.25 14.01
CA ALA A 52 -8.88 -17.94 12.73
C ALA A 52 -9.14 -16.50 12.25
N ALA A 53 -10.35 -15.97 12.47
CA ALA A 53 -10.65 -14.57 12.15
C ALA A 53 -9.82 -13.60 12.99
N LEU A 54 -9.69 -13.87 14.30
CA LEU A 54 -8.89 -13.07 15.22
C LEU A 54 -7.39 -13.16 14.90
N GLU A 55 -6.89 -14.34 14.55
CA GLU A 55 -5.51 -14.54 14.11
C GLU A 55 -5.22 -13.73 12.84
N PHE A 56 -6.12 -13.76 11.86
CA PHE A 56 -5.99 -12.96 10.64
C PHE A 56 -5.99 -11.46 10.94
N GLU A 57 -6.92 -10.97 11.77
CA GLU A 57 -6.99 -9.56 12.13
C GLU A 57 -5.73 -9.12 12.89
N SER A 58 -5.25 -9.95 13.83
CA SER A 58 -4.03 -9.69 14.59
C SER A 58 -2.79 -9.67 13.67
N ALA A 59 -2.70 -10.62 12.73
CA ALA A 59 -1.61 -10.68 11.78
C ALA A 59 -1.62 -9.50 10.81
N THR A 60 -2.79 -9.12 10.29
CA THR A 60 -2.91 -7.94 9.42
C THR A 60 -2.58 -6.66 10.17
N GLN A 61 -3.05 -6.50 11.42
CA GLN A 61 -2.71 -5.35 12.26
C GLN A 61 -1.20 -5.28 12.55
N ALA A 62 -0.57 -6.40 12.92
CA ALA A 62 0.87 -6.45 13.19
C ALA A 62 1.73 -6.20 11.93
N SER A 63 1.25 -6.62 10.76
CA SER A 63 1.92 -6.34 9.47
C SER A 63 1.67 -4.92 8.93
N GLY A 64 0.66 -4.23 9.48
CA GLY A 64 0.09 -2.98 8.97
C GLY A 64 0.91 -1.70 9.19
N GLU A 65 2.09 -1.76 9.81
CA GLU A 65 2.96 -0.58 9.91
C GLU A 65 3.71 -0.24 8.60
N TYR A 66 3.68 -1.09 7.56
CA TYR A 66 4.56 -0.91 6.40
C TYR A 66 3.93 -0.42 5.09
N SER A 67 2.63 -0.12 5.00
CA SER A 67 2.06 0.23 3.67
C SER A 67 0.99 1.32 3.63
N ALA A 68 0.97 2.27 4.56
CA ALA A 68 0.38 3.57 4.24
C ALA A 68 1.37 4.40 3.39
N VAL A 69 1.68 3.92 2.18
CA VAL A 69 2.26 4.80 1.15
C VAL A 69 1.19 5.84 0.88
N ARG A 70 1.36 7.05 1.42
CA ARG A 70 0.54 8.20 1.06
C ARG A 70 0.68 8.39 -0.44
N THR A 71 -0.31 7.93 -1.21
CA THR A 71 -0.44 8.29 -2.60
C THR A 71 -0.75 9.77 -2.62
N VAL A 72 0.25 10.57 -2.97
CA VAL A 72 0.05 11.96 -3.36
C VAL A 72 -0.79 11.90 -4.63
N LYS A 73 -2.02 12.40 -4.58
CA LYS A 73 -2.73 12.75 -5.80
C LYS A 73 -1.93 13.91 -6.42
N GLU A 74 -1.27 13.65 -7.54
CA GLU A 74 -0.80 14.70 -8.42
C GLU A 74 -2.06 15.38 -8.98
N GLU A 75 -2.44 16.49 -8.37
CA GLU A 75 -3.15 17.52 -9.12
C GLU A 75 -2.08 18.08 -10.07
N GLU A 76 -2.34 17.99 -11.37
CA GLU A 76 -1.47 18.48 -12.45
C GLU A 76 -1.35 20.01 -12.37
N ASP A 77 -0.60 20.50 -11.38
CA ASP A 77 -0.14 21.86 -11.31
C ASP A 77 1.12 21.98 -12.18
N GLU A 78 0.96 21.96 -13.51
CA GLU A 78 2.07 22.14 -14.46
C GLU A 78 2.91 23.41 -14.15
N ASP A 79 2.26 24.42 -13.56
CA ASP A 79 2.87 25.68 -13.12
C ASP A 79 3.97 25.51 -12.05
N LYS A 80 3.87 24.47 -11.20
CA LYS A 80 4.87 24.22 -10.12
C LYS A 80 6.11 23.52 -10.66
N LEU A 81 5.95 22.66 -11.66
CA LEU A 81 7.07 21.97 -12.30
C LEU A 81 7.92 22.97 -13.09
N ASP A 82 7.29 23.90 -13.82
CA ASP A 82 7.98 24.96 -14.56
C ASP A 82 8.73 25.92 -13.63
N GLN A 83 8.18 26.23 -12.44
CA GLN A 83 8.88 27.03 -11.44
C GLN A 83 10.14 26.33 -10.91
N LEU A 84 10.08 25.01 -10.66
CA LEU A 84 11.25 24.23 -10.22
C LEU A 84 12.31 24.11 -11.32
N VAL A 85 11.88 23.88 -12.56
CA VAL A 85 12.76 23.80 -13.73
C VAL A 85 13.47 25.15 -13.95
N ASN A 86 12.76 26.27 -13.84
CA ASN A 86 13.35 27.60 -13.97
C ASN A 86 14.29 27.95 -12.82
N MET A 87 13.98 27.50 -11.60
CA MET A 87 14.88 27.64 -10.45
C MET A 87 16.19 26.87 -10.68
N VAL A 88 16.13 25.62 -11.15
CA VAL A 88 17.31 24.80 -11.46
C VAL A 88 18.12 25.36 -12.62
N LYS A 89 17.47 25.88 -13.68
CA LYS A 89 18.14 26.60 -14.77
C LYS A 89 18.87 27.85 -14.27
N GLY A 90 18.35 28.53 -13.25
CA GLY A 90 19.00 29.67 -12.60
C GLY A 90 20.27 29.29 -11.80
N PHE A 91 20.32 28.06 -11.27
CA PHE A 91 21.49 27.52 -10.57
C PHE A 91 22.60 27.06 -11.54
N THR A 92 22.25 26.48 -12.69
CA THR A 92 23.23 25.99 -13.68
C THR A 92 23.78 27.09 -14.58
N SER A 93 23.12 28.25 -14.64
CA SER A 93 23.52 29.38 -15.50
C SER A 93 24.51 30.36 -14.85
N LYS A 94 24.97 30.10 -13.60
CA LYS A 94 25.98 30.94 -12.95
C LYS A 94 27.39 30.36 -13.10
N LYS A 95 28.16 31.01 -13.99
CA LYS A 95 29.62 30.97 -14.26
C LYS A 95 30.10 29.97 -15.31
N THR A 96 30.08 30.40 -16.57
CA THR A 96 31.29 30.31 -17.41
C THR A 96 32.31 31.34 -16.90
N LYS A 97 32.94 31.05 -15.75
CA LYS A 97 34.16 31.77 -15.38
C LYS A 97 35.23 31.22 -16.31
N THR A 98 35.59 31.99 -17.34
CA THR A 98 36.80 31.76 -18.11
C THR A 98 37.97 31.68 -17.11
N MET A 99 38.50 30.47 -16.94
CA MET A 99 39.72 30.27 -16.16
C MET A 99 40.88 30.64 -17.10
N ASN A 100 41.42 31.84 -16.94
CA ASN A 100 42.68 32.18 -17.59
C ASN A 100 43.81 31.54 -16.77
N CYS A 101 44.68 30.76 -17.44
CA CYS A 101 45.84 30.15 -16.81
C CYS A 101 46.86 31.21 -16.36
N CYS A 102 47.21 31.22 -15.07
CA CYS A 102 48.11 32.22 -14.48
C CYS A 102 49.59 32.07 -14.85
N ASN A 103 49.98 31.15 -15.75
CA ASN A 103 51.39 30.96 -16.15
C ASN A 103 51.67 31.09 -17.66
N CYS A 104 50.67 31.10 -18.55
CA CYS A 104 50.95 31.11 -20.00
C CYS A 104 49.90 31.75 -20.92
N GLY A 105 48.78 32.30 -20.41
CA GLY A 105 47.96 33.23 -21.20
C GLY A 105 47.18 32.70 -22.42
N GLU A 106 47.18 31.40 -22.72
CA GLU A 106 46.33 30.85 -23.79
C GLU A 106 44.99 30.32 -23.28
N LYS A 107 43.93 30.51 -24.10
CA LYS A 107 42.55 30.07 -23.82
C LYS A 107 42.27 28.82 -24.63
N GLU A 108 42.12 27.68 -23.97
CA GLU A 108 41.67 26.46 -24.63
C GLU A 108 40.14 26.34 -24.51
N ILE A 109 39.44 26.43 -25.64
CA ILE A 109 38.01 26.12 -25.73
C ILE A 109 37.92 24.61 -25.90
N ARG A 110 37.50 23.89 -24.85
CA ARG A 110 37.06 22.51 -24.99
C ARG A 110 35.63 22.49 -25.52
N GLU A 111 35.48 22.38 -26.84
CA GLU A 111 34.26 21.83 -27.43
C GLU A 111 34.15 20.37 -26.98
N ARG A 112 33.04 20.01 -26.32
CA ARG A 112 32.71 18.60 -26.11
C ARG A 112 32.19 18.07 -27.44
N THR A 113 33.02 17.30 -28.12
CA THR A 113 32.58 16.39 -29.17
C THR A 113 31.84 15.22 -28.51
N ASP A 114 30.58 15.01 -28.89
CA ASP A 114 29.81 13.82 -28.56
C ASP A 114 30.41 12.59 -29.26
N PRO A 115 30.61 11.45 -28.57
CA PRO A 115 30.80 10.17 -29.21
C PRO A 115 29.47 9.39 -29.25
N ARG A 116 28.90 9.42 -30.46
CA ARG A 116 27.92 8.51 -31.11
C ARG A 116 27.43 7.26 -30.36
N GLY A 117 26.10 7.11 -30.41
CA GLY A 117 25.38 5.87 -30.70
C GLY A 117 24.12 6.24 -31.48
#